data_AF-A0A835LXZ8-F1
#
_entry.id   AF-A0A835LXZ8-F1
#
_cell.length_a   1.000
_cell.length_b   1.000
_cell.length_c   1.000
_cell.angle_alpha   90.00
_cell.angle_beta   90.00
_cell.angle_gamma   90.00
#
_symmetry.space_group_name_H-M   'P 1'
#
loop_
_entity.id
_entity.type
_entity.pdbx_description
1 polymer ?
#
loop_
_entity_poly.entity_id
_entity_poly.type
_entity_poly.pdbx_seq_one_letter_code
_entity_poly.pdbx_strand_id
1 'polypeptide(L)'
;MVVLFIVGTGENVCDFTYVDNVAHAHVCAEEALRSGIAFVEGKAFFITNLDPMKLWDFVSLLFDGLGYPRPRFKVPAKLFLFVAVLSNWLHEKLEQRDAHSVLTPIVHQLSCNMTFNCFEARNHIGYSPIVSL
;
A
#
# COMPACT_ATOMS: atom_id res chain seq x y z
N MET A 1 -7.22 -6.90 -24.06
CA MET A 1 -5.78 -6.98 -23.71
C MET A 1 -5.48 -5.82 -22.77
N VAL A 2 -5.28 -6.07 -21.48
CA VAL A 2 -4.87 -5.03 -20.52
C VAL A 2 -3.35 -4.95 -20.56
N VAL A 3 -2.80 -3.81 -20.93
CA VAL A 3 -1.35 -3.56 -20.88
C VAL A 3 -1.06 -2.84 -19.58
N LEU A 4 -0.35 -3.50 -18.66
CA LEU A 4 0.10 -2.88 -17.42
C LEU A 4 1.56 -2.42 -17.56
N PHE A 5 1.82 -1.21 -17.10
CA PHE A 5 3.14 -0.59 -17.07
C PHE A 5 3.69 -0.58 -15.64
N ILE A 6 4.98 -0.91 -15.50
CA ILE A 6 5.75 -0.73 -14.29
C ILE A 6 6.11 0.75 -14.20
N VAL A 7 5.64 1.43 -13.15
CA VAL A 7 5.93 2.84 -12.90
C VAL A 7 7.29 2.98 -12.20
N GLY A 8 8.17 3.83 -12.75
CA GLY A 8 9.49 4.05 -12.19
C GLY A 8 10.48 2.91 -12.47
N THR A 9 11.36 2.64 -11.52
CA THR A 9 12.40 1.61 -11.66
C THR A 9 11.86 0.19 -11.48
N GLY A 10 10.69 0.05 -10.84
CA GLY A 10 10.12 -1.23 -10.44
C GLY A 10 10.72 -1.82 -9.16
N GLU A 11 11.64 -1.10 -8.51
CA GLU A 11 12.37 -1.56 -7.33
C GLU A 11 11.75 -1.08 -6.02
N ASN A 12 10.57 -0.46 -6.08
CA ASN A 12 9.92 0.08 -4.90
C ASN A 12 9.36 -1.03 -4.02
N VAL A 13 9.67 -0.95 -2.73
CA VAL A 13 9.31 -1.94 -1.71
C VAL A 13 8.09 -1.44 -0.95
N CYS A 14 7.11 -2.32 -0.76
CA CYS A 14 5.87 -2.04 -0.06
C CYS A 14 5.55 -3.12 0.96
N ASP A 15 4.92 -2.72 2.05
CA ASP A 15 4.25 -3.67 2.94
C ASP A 15 2.89 -4.05 2.36
N PHE A 16 2.65 -5.35 2.29
CA PHE A 16 1.33 -5.92 2.04
C PHE A 16 0.87 -6.58 3.33
N THR A 17 -0.42 -6.47 3.64
CA THR A 17 -0.96 -7.06 4.87
C THR A 17 -2.13 -7.96 4.52
N TYR A 18 -2.06 -9.22 4.92
CA TYR A 18 -3.15 -10.16 4.71
C TYR A 18 -4.33 -9.80 5.62
N VAL A 19 -5.57 -9.92 5.11
CA VAL A 19 -6.77 -9.43 5.80
C VAL A 19 -6.96 -10.09 7.18
N ASP A 20 -6.63 -11.38 7.32
CA ASP A 20 -6.76 -12.07 8.60
C ASP A 20 -5.73 -11.58 9.62
N ASN A 21 -4.54 -11.11 9.17
CA ASN A 21 -3.57 -10.49 10.07
C ASN A 21 -4.07 -9.12 10.56
N VAL A 22 -4.77 -8.36 9.71
CA VAL A 22 -5.42 -7.11 10.13
C VAL A 22 -6.52 -7.39 11.15
N ALA A 23 -7.36 -8.40 10.89
CA ALA A 23 -8.40 -8.82 11.83
C ALA A 23 -7.79 -9.31 13.17
N HIS A 24 -6.71 -10.09 13.10
CA HIS A 24 -5.97 -10.54 14.28
C HIS A 24 -5.42 -9.38 15.11
N ALA A 25 -4.89 -8.33 14.46
CA ALA A 25 -4.42 -7.14 15.17
C ALA A 25 -5.54 -6.44 15.97
N HIS A 26 -6.78 -6.46 15.48
CA HIS A 26 -7.93 -5.93 16.24
C HIS A 26 -8.24 -6.77 17.47
N VAL A 27 -8.15 -8.09 17.38
CA VAL A 27 -8.30 -8.99 18.55
C VAL A 27 -7.21 -8.71 19.58
N CYS A 28 -5.95 -8.63 19.15
CA CYS A 28 -4.83 -8.25 20.01
C CYS A 28 -5.04 -6.90 20.71
N ALA A 29 -5.56 -5.91 19.99
CA ALA A 29 -5.84 -4.60 20.56
C ALA A 29 -6.97 -4.64 21.61
N GLU A 30 -8.03 -5.43 21.37
CA GLU A 30 -9.10 -5.64 22.35
C GLU A 30 -8.58 -6.31 23.62
N GLU A 31 -7.78 -7.37 23.49
CA GLU A 31 -7.22 -8.08 24.63
C GLU A 31 -6.28 -7.19 25.45
N ALA A 32 -5.46 -6.39 24.78
CA ALA A 32 -4.57 -5.43 25.43
C ALA A 32 -5.35 -4.36 26.20
N LEU A 33 -6.42 -3.80 25.61
CA LEU A 33 -7.32 -2.86 26.27
C LEU A 33 -7.98 -3.49 27.50
N ARG A 34 -8.49 -4.73 27.37
CA ARG A 34 -9.16 -5.44 28.46
C ARG A 34 -8.20 -5.80 29.60
N SER A 35 -6.94 -6.09 29.30
CA SER A 35 -5.94 -6.46 30.31
C SER A 35 -5.66 -5.33 31.31
N GLY A 36 -5.76 -4.07 30.89
CA GLY A 36 -5.39 -2.90 31.68
C GLY A 36 -3.90 -2.81 32.06
N ILE A 37 -3.05 -3.72 31.56
CA ILE A 37 -1.62 -3.79 31.89
C ILE A 37 -0.83 -2.77 31.06
N ALA A 38 -1.25 -2.52 29.83
CA ALA A 38 -0.60 -1.61 28.90
C ALA A 38 -1.50 -0.40 28.57
N PHE A 39 -0.94 0.81 28.67
CA PHE A 39 -1.61 2.03 28.20
C PHE A 39 -1.66 2.05 26.67
N VAL A 40 -2.71 1.44 26.10
CA VAL A 40 -2.96 1.34 24.66
C VAL A 40 -4.15 2.19 24.18
N GLU A 41 -4.93 2.74 25.11
CA GLU A 41 -6.04 3.65 24.81
C GLU A 41 -5.58 4.88 24.03
N GLY A 42 -6.29 5.18 22.93
CA GLY A 42 -6.00 6.34 22.08
C GLY A 42 -4.74 6.24 21.23
N LYS A 43 -4.00 5.11 21.27
CA LYS A 43 -2.82 4.91 20.42
C LYS A 43 -3.21 4.39 19.04
N ALA A 44 -2.53 4.88 18.01
CA ALA A 44 -2.59 4.37 16.66
C ALA A 44 -1.38 3.46 16.39
N PHE A 45 -1.62 2.31 15.76
CA PHE A 45 -0.58 1.33 15.45
C PHE A 45 -0.55 1.05 13.94
N PHE A 46 0.66 0.88 13.40
CA PHE A 46 0.83 0.33 12.05
C PHE A 46 0.83 -1.20 12.11
N ILE A 47 0.05 -1.82 11.22
CA ILE A 47 -0.07 -3.27 11.11
C ILE A 47 0.47 -3.71 9.76
N THR A 48 1.47 -4.60 9.78
CA THR A 48 2.12 -5.16 8.58
C THR A 48 2.27 -6.67 8.70
N ASN A 49 2.55 -7.36 7.59
CA ASN A 49 2.91 -8.78 7.60
C ASN A 49 4.37 -9.06 7.97
N LEU A 50 5.18 -8.02 8.23
CA LEU A 50 6.63 -8.14 8.48
C LEU A 50 7.45 -8.77 7.34
N ASP A 51 6.86 -8.85 6.15
CA ASP A 51 7.47 -9.44 4.97
C ASP A 51 7.35 -8.46 3.79
N PRO A 52 8.13 -7.36 3.81
CA PRO A 52 8.08 -6.36 2.76
C PRO A 52 8.64 -6.92 1.46
N MET A 53 7.93 -6.70 0.35
CA MET A 53 8.35 -7.17 -0.97
C MET A 53 8.21 -6.07 -2.02
N LYS A 54 8.82 -6.26 -3.19
CA LYS A 54 8.69 -5.29 -4.28
C LYS A 54 7.24 -5.26 -4.77
N LEU A 55 6.71 -4.05 -4.94
CA LEU A 55 5.35 -3.85 -5.43
C LEU A 55 5.08 -4.63 -6.71
N TRP A 56 6.01 -4.58 -7.65
CA TRP A 56 5.84 -5.19 -8.97
C TRP A 56 6.03 -6.70 -8.98
N ASP A 57 6.74 -7.25 -7.99
CA ASP A 57 6.81 -8.69 -7.77
C ASP A 57 5.46 -9.19 -7.23
N PHE A 58 4.89 -8.50 -6.24
CA PHE A 58 3.54 -8.78 -5.73
C PHE A 58 2.46 -8.70 -6.83
N VAL A 59 2.47 -7.63 -7.64
CA VAL A 59 1.55 -7.49 -8.78
C VAL A 59 1.75 -8.61 -9.81
N SER A 60 2.98 -9.04 -10.04
CA SER A 60 3.26 -10.16 -10.95
C SER A 60 2.68 -11.47 -10.44
N LEU A 61 2.82 -11.77 -9.15
CA LEU A 61 2.22 -12.96 -8.52
C LEU A 61 0.69 -12.95 -8.62
N LEU A 62 0.07 -11.80 -8.39
CA LEU A 62 -1.38 -11.64 -8.54
C LEU A 62 -1.83 -11.90 -9.99
N PHE A 63 -1.12 -11.35 -10.97
CA PHE A 63 -1.46 -11.53 -12.38
C PHE A 63 -1.30 -12.99 -12.81
N ASP A 64 -0.24 -13.67 -12.37
CA ASP A 64 -0.05 -15.09 -12.63
C ASP A 64 -1.19 -15.93 -12.04
N GLY A 65 -1.57 -15.67 -10.78
CA GLY A 65 -2.67 -16.39 -10.12
C GLY A 65 -4.02 -16.20 -10.80
N LEU A 66 -4.22 -15.06 -11.48
CA LEU A 66 -5.41 -14.75 -12.27
C LEU A 66 -5.33 -15.20 -13.74
N GLY A 67 -4.20 -15.74 -14.18
CA GLY A 67 -3.97 -16.17 -15.56
C GLY A 67 -3.73 -15.02 -16.56
N TYR A 68 -3.33 -13.84 -16.08
CA TYR A 68 -3.00 -12.68 -16.92
C TYR A 68 -1.49 -12.57 -17.21
N PRO A 69 -1.10 -11.97 -18.35
CA PRO A 69 0.31 -11.74 -18.64
C PRO A 69 0.91 -10.71 -17.68
N ARG A 70 2.10 -11.02 -17.15
CA ARG A 70 2.84 -10.11 -16.24
C ARG A 70 3.13 -8.74 -16.88
N PRO A 71 3.18 -7.67 -16.07
CA PRO A 71 3.68 -6.36 -16.52
C PRO A 71 5.16 -6.45 -16.92
N ARG A 72 5.52 -5.91 -18.08
CA ARG A 72 6.91 -6.00 -18.61
C ARG A 72 7.51 -4.65 -18.99
N PHE A 73 6.68 -3.65 -19.23
CA PHE A 73 7.14 -2.36 -19.75
C PHE A 73 7.34 -1.38 -18.60
N LYS A 74 8.58 -0.92 -18.41
CA LYS A 74 8.91 0.12 -17.44
C LYS A 74 8.74 1.50 -18.06
N VAL A 75 8.11 2.41 -17.33
CA VAL A 75 7.89 3.80 -17.75
C VAL A 75 8.34 4.72 -16.61
N PRO A 76 9.17 5.73 -16.87
CA PRO A 76 9.64 6.64 -15.83
C PRO A 76 8.50 7.31 -15.07
N ALA A 77 8.57 7.31 -13.73
CA ALA A 77 7.55 7.94 -12.87
C ALA A 77 7.32 9.43 -13.20
N LYS A 78 8.38 10.14 -13.63
CA LYS A 78 8.31 11.54 -14.07
C LYS A 78 7.33 11.75 -15.24
N LEU A 79 7.25 10.79 -16.18
CA LEU A 79 6.33 10.89 -17.31
C LEU A 79 4.89 10.76 -16.84
N PHE A 80 4.61 9.78 -15.97
CA PHE A 80 3.30 9.63 -15.35
C PHE A 80 2.90 10.84 -14.50
N LEU A 81 3.84 11.40 -13.75
CA LEU A 81 3.60 12.61 -12.96
C LEU A 81 3.30 13.82 -13.85
N PHE A 82 4.01 13.98 -14.96
CA PHE A 82 3.74 15.03 -15.94
C PHE A 82 2.32 14.90 -16.50
N VAL A 83 1.89 13.70 -16.88
CA VAL A 83 0.53 13.43 -17.36
C VAL A 83 -0.50 13.74 -16.28
N ALA A 84 -0.25 13.34 -15.03
CA ALA A 84 -1.13 13.62 -13.90
C ALA A 84 -1.30 15.13 -13.67
N VAL A 85 -0.20 15.89 -13.64
CA VAL A 85 -0.22 17.35 -13.46
C VAL A 85 -0.91 18.04 -14.63
N LEU A 86 -0.65 17.62 -15.87
CA LEU A 86 -1.29 18.19 -17.06
C LEU A 86 -2.80 17.93 -17.06
N SER A 87 -3.22 16.73 -16.67
CA SER A 87 -4.63 16.37 -16.50
C SER A 87 -5.28 17.26 -15.45
N ASN A 88 -4.66 17.43 -14.28
CA ASN A 88 -5.18 18.29 -13.22
C ASN A 88 -5.35 19.73 -13.67
N TRP A 89 -4.33 20.27 -14.35
CA TRP A 89 -4.36 21.62 -14.88
C TRP A 89 -5.48 21.81 -15.92
N LEU A 90 -5.72 20.80 -16.76
CA LEU A 90 -6.80 20.85 -17.75
C LEU A 90 -8.18 20.79 -17.08
N HIS A 91 -8.36 19.95 -16.07
CA HIS A 91 -9.61 19.88 -15.29
C HIS A 91 -9.88 21.17 -14.54
N GLU A 92 -8.85 21.79 -13.94
CA GLU A 92 -8.96 23.08 -13.27
C GLU A 92 -9.41 24.18 -14.24
N LYS A 93 -8.84 24.21 -15.46
CA LYS A 93 -9.22 25.17 -16.50
C LYS A 93 -10.62 24.98 -17.08
N LEU A 94 -11.14 23.75 -17.09
CA LEU A 94 -12.46 23.42 -17.63
C LEU A 94 -13.59 23.58 -16.59
N GLU A 95 -13.30 24.13 -15.40
CA GLU A 95 -14.23 24.28 -14.26
C GLU A 95 -14.91 22.97 -13.83
N GLN A 96 -14.34 21.82 -14.22
CA GLN A 96 -14.77 20.49 -13.79
C GLN A 96 -14.20 20.19 -12.40
N ARG A 97 -14.69 20.93 -11.40
CA ARG A 97 -14.18 20.92 -10.02
C ARG A 97 -14.42 19.63 -9.23
N ASP A 98 -15.23 18.70 -9.74
CA ASP A 98 -15.61 17.48 -9.01
C ASP A 98 -14.69 16.28 -9.20
N ALA A 99 -13.70 16.35 -10.09
CA ALA A 99 -12.71 15.30 -10.24
C ALA A 99 -11.55 15.53 -9.28
N HIS A 100 -11.60 14.97 -8.07
CA HIS A 100 -10.41 14.84 -7.24
C HIS A 100 -9.30 14.19 -8.08
N SER A 101 -8.14 14.87 -8.17
CA SER A 101 -6.95 14.36 -8.85
C SER A 101 -6.45 13.08 -8.18
N VAL A 102 -6.99 11.93 -8.56
CA VAL A 102 -6.53 10.62 -8.08
C VAL A 102 -5.18 10.23 -8.69
N LEU A 103 -4.80 10.83 -9.82
CA LEU A 103 -3.63 10.41 -10.58
C LEU A 103 -2.30 10.70 -9.86
N THR A 104 -2.13 11.88 -9.27
CA THR A 104 -0.87 12.23 -8.58
C THR A 104 -0.59 11.32 -7.36
N PRO A 105 -1.55 11.09 -6.43
CA PRO A 105 -1.37 10.13 -5.34
C PRO A 105 -1.10 8.70 -5.82
N ILE A 106 -1.77 8.25 -6.88
CA ILE A 106 -1.56 6.92 -7.45
C ILE A 106 -0.13 6.78 -7.99
N VAL A 107 0.36 7.77 -8.76
CA VAL A 107 1.72 7.74 -9.29
C VAL A 107 2.75 7.71 -8.17
N HIS A 108 2.52 8.47 -7.09
CA HIS A 108 3.38 8.45 -5.92
C HIS A 108 3.39 7.05 -5.25
N GLN A 109 2.22 6.47 -4.99
CA GLN A 109 2.11 5.15 -4.37
C GLN A 109 2.75 4.03 -5.22
N LEU A 110 2.65 4.13 -6.55
CA LEU A 110 3.24 3.14 -7.47
C LEU A 110 4.75 3.28 -7.67
N SER A 111 5.35 4.41 -7.28
CA SER A 111 6.77 4.71 -7.54
C SER A 111 7.64 4.86 -6.29
N CYS A 112 7.04 5.08 -5.13
CA CYS A 112 7.74 5.25 -3.85
C CYS A 112 7.71 3.97 -3.00
N ASN A 113 8.70 3.85 -2.11
CA ASN A 113 8.68 2.83 -1.06
C ASN A 113 7.58 3.17 -0.05
N MET A 114 6.79 2.17 0.33
CA MET A 114 5.65 2.31 1.25
C MET A 114 5.72 1.20 2.31
N THR A 115 6.71 1.33 3.19
CA THR A 115 6.92 0.40 4.31
C THR A 115 6.64 1.08 5.64
N PHE A 116 6.14 0.33 6.61
CA PHE A 116 5.73 0.82 7.93
C PHE A 116 6.36 -0.01 9.04
N ASN A 117 6.62 0.64 10.17
CA ASN A 117 7.17 -0.02 11.34
C ASN A 117 6.04 -0.50 12.28
N CYS A 118 5.88 -1.81 12.44
CA CYS A 118 4.87 -2.40 13.34
C CYS A 118 5.42 -2.75 14.74
N PHE A 119 6.59 -2.23 15.13
CA PHE A 119 7.22 -2.50 16.42
C PHE A 119 6.34 -2.11 17.61
N GLU A 120 5.67 -0.96 17.52
CA GLU A 120 4.74 -0.51 18.56
C GLU A 120 3.56 -1.48 18.74
N ALA A 121 3.01 -2.01 17.63
CA ALA A 121 1.94 -3.00 17.70
C ALA A 121 2.42 -4.28 18.39
N ARG A 122 3.63 -4.75 18.05
CA ARG A 122 4.22 -5.94 18.69
C ARG A 122 4.40 -5.75 20.20
N ASN A 123 4.89 -4.59 20.62
CA ASN A 123 5.23 -4.37 22.03
C ASN A 123 4.02 -4.03 22.89
N HIS A 124 3.07 -3.26 22.37
CA HIS A 124 1.95 -2.75 23.15
C HIS A 124 0.73 -3.65 23.11
N ILE A 125 0.46 -4.28 21.98
CA ILE A 125 -0.71 -5.16 21.81
C ILE A 125 -0.32 -6.62 21.56
N GLY A 126 0.96 -6.97 21.61
CA GLY A 126 1.41 -8.36 21.41
C GLY A 126 1.24 -8.87 19.98
N TYR A 127 1.03 -7.97 19.00
CA TYR A 127 0.72 -8.36 17.64
C TYR A 127 1.89 -9.08 16.96
N SER A 128 1.57 -10.21 16.32
CA SER A 128 2.40 -10.89 15.33
C SER A 128 1.50 -11.39 14.20
N PRO A 129 1.95 -11.35 12.93
CA PRO A 129 1.21 -11.95 11.82
C PRO A 129 1.05 -13.45 12.05
N ILE A 130 -0.14 -13.96 11.70
CA ILE A 130 -0.52 -15.38 11.82
C ILE A 130 -0.54 -16.08 10.46
N VAL A 131 -0.56 -15.32 9.36
CA VAL A 131 -0.48 -15.79 7.97
C VAL A 131 0.70 -15.13 7.27
N SER A 132 1.53 -15.93 6.57
CA SER A 132 2.59 -15.43 5.69
C SER A 132 2.04 -15.09 4.29
N LEU A 133 2.73 -14.20 3.56
CA LEU A 133 2.38 -13.84 2.19
C LEU A 133 3.10 -14.69 1.14
#